data_AF-A0A8H9KH68-F1
#
_entry.id   AF-A0A8H9KH68-F1
#
_cell.length_a   1.000
_cell.length_b   1.000
_cell.length_c   1.000
_cell.angle_alpha   90.00
_cell.angle_beta   90.00
_cell.angle_gamma   90.00
#
_symmetry.space_group_name_H-M   'P 1'
#
loop_
_entity.id
_entity.type
_entity.pdbx_description
1 polymer ?
#
loop_
_entity_poly.entity_id
_entity_poly.type
_entity_poly.pdbx_seq_one_letter_code
_entity_poly.pdbx_strand_id
1 'polypeptide(L)'
;MSRKENQFFFSVIYQNGYFYFLHAQLDQDQLTLFKYLPGQEPEIIHQMSLTGLHTLNLSLVNDQAHVWIASFNDDIDFYHPQKFSIVNEPDQSLLFIDDNKLYFEQDSDFYSDNEYEHIPDRIIIKDFDDHVLSNIQGNIILLSNGKWQKVDGNFAGELGPLTGQTRYWACISDYMKFKDFRDDYWQTRIYPGNYLIFYDEKTGKTFSPFPAKPNICYGETIFNNGFFYFTQVNIEANELKIFKYYPEQEAEIIFTCSLSAVNLHNLTLMPCDNGVQLVSDTDQGPNTENYSVKDYFPEKFTLTCTESQLPLFIKNHQMYFSDYEVHYNDNDDFVKYVYYTCSKNLNNKLISKERGLYTLAPNGKWWLS
;
A
#
# COMPACT_ATOMS: atom_id res chain seq x y z
N MET A 1 -2.50 7.79 26.95
CA MET A 1 -3.85 7.46 27.43
C MET A 1 -3.83 6.08 28.07
N SER A 2 -4.40 5.91 29.26
CA SER A 2 -4.64 4.58 29.83
C SER A 2 -5.70 3.86 28.99
N ARG A 3 -5.41 2.64 28.52
CA ARG A 3 -6.36 1.81 27.77
C ARG A 3 -7.56 1.51 28.69
N LYS A 4 -8.76 1.93 28.31
CA LYS A 4 -10.02 1.48 28.95
C LYS A 4 -10.52 0.27 28.17
N GLU A 5 -11.01 -0.75 28.86
CA GLU A 5 -11.64 -1.92 28.25
C GLU A 5 -12.88 -1.49 27.44
N ASN A 6 -13.24 -2.26 26.41
CA ASN A 6 -14.44 -2.06 25.58
C ASN A 6 -14.54 -0.69 24.87
N GLN A 7 -13.40 -0.04 24.64
CA GLN A 7 -13.30 1.19 23.86
C GLN A 7 -12.19 1.09 22.83
N PHE A 8 -12.45 1.55 21.61
CA PHE A 8 -11.42 1.65 20.58
C PHE A 8 -11.69 2.79 19.61
N PHE A 9 -10.60 3.34 19.09
CA PHE A 9 -10.59 4.34 18.03
C PHE A 9 -10.27 3.62 16.72
N PHE A 10 -10.98 3.97 15.67
CA PHE A 10 -10.82 3.34 14.36
C PHE A 10 -11.25 4.33 13.27
N SER A 11 -10.90 3.99 12.02
CA SER A 11 -11.13 4.78 10.82
C SER A 11 -10.74 6.26 10.96
N VAL A 12 -9.57 6.62 10.46
CA VAL A 12 -9.03 7.97 10.55
C VAL A 12 -8.86 8.55 9.16
N ILE A 13 -9.40 9.74 8.92
CA ILE A 13 -9.18 10.49 7.69
C ILE A 13 -8.69 11.91 8.00
N TYR A 14 -8.00 12.54 7.05
CA TYR A 14 -7.54 13.91 7.16
C TYR A 14 -8.21 14.78 6.09
N GLN A 15 -8.92 15.82 6.52
CA GLN A 15 -9.65 16.71 5.62
C GLN A 15 -9.61 18.14 6.15
N ASN A 16 -9.40 19.10 5.25
CA ASN A 16 -9.49 20.54 5.53
C ASN A 16 -8.67 21.00 6.75
N GLY A 17 -7.51 20.39 6.99
CA GLY A 17 -6.63 20.75 8.11
C GLY A 17 -6.81 19.94 9.39
N TYR A 18 -7.79 19.04 9.45
CA TYR A 18 -8.16 18.31 10.66
C TYR A 18 -8.18 16.80 10.45
N PHE A 19 -7.87 16.05 11.50
CA PHE A 19 -8.12 14.62 11.57
C PHE A 19 -9.56 14.38 12.01
N TYR A 20 -10.22 13.43 11.37
CA TYR A 20 -11.50 12.91 11.81
C TYR A 20 -11.35 11.43 12.12
N PHE A 21 -11.99 10.99 13.20
CA PHE A 21 -11.91 9.59 13.60
C PHE A 21 -13.14 9.14 14.36
N LEU A 22 -13.41 7.83 14.30
CA LEU A 22 -14.47 7.20 15.05
C LEU A 22 -13.96 6.67 16.39
N HIS A 23 -14.79 6.80 17.41
CA HIS A 23 -14.59 6.23 18.73
C HIS A 23 -15.83 5.42 19.11
N ALA A 24 -15.65 4.11 19.28
CA ALA A 24 -16.68 3.22 19.78
C ALA A 24 -16.51 2.99 21.28
N GLN A 25 -17.59 3.12 22.04
CA GLN A 25 -17.70 2.76 23.44
C GLN A 25 -18.79 1.69 23.59
N LEU A 26 -18.37 0.42 23.60
CA LEU A 26 -19.31 -0.71 23.49
C LEU A 26 -20.26 -0.80 24.69
N ASP A 27 -19.76 -0.58 25.91
CA ASP A 27 -20.57 -0.62 27.14
C ASP A 27 -21.65 0.48 27.18
N GLN A 28 -21.47 1.55 26.40
CA GLN A 28 -22.38 2.69 26.34
C GLN A 28 -23.26 2.65 25.07
N ASP A 29 -23.12 1.61 24.24
CA ASP A 29 -23.78 1.52 22.94
C ASP A 29 -23.60 2.81 22.11
N GLN A 30 -22.39 3.38 22.09
CA GLN A 30 -22.14 4.70 21.51
C GLN A 30 -21.01 4.70 20.49
N LEU A 31 -21.28 5.32 19.35
CA LEU A 31 -20.32 5.74 18.34
C LEU A 31 -20.21 7.26 18.34
N THR A 32 -18.99 7.79 18.39
CA THR A 32 -18.71 9.23 18.30
C THR A 32 -17.77 9.52 17.13
N LEU A 33 -18.14 10.47 16.28
CA LEU A 33 -17.25 11.07 15.28
C LEU A 33 -16.60 12.31 15.89
N PHE A 34 -15.27 12.29 15.93
CA PHE A 34 -14.46 13.42 16.41
C PHE A 34 -13.81 14.16 15.24
N LYS A 35 -13.59 15.44 15.44
CA LYS A 35 -12.68 16.31 14.68
C LYS A 35 -11.55 16.75 15.59
N TYR A 36 -10.32 16.69 15.10
CA TYR A 36 -9.14 16.88 15.93
C TYR A 36 -8.02 17.60 15.18
N LEU A 37 -7.46 18.61 15.83
CA LEU A 37 -6.20 19.24 15.43
C LEU A 37 -5.15 18.89 16.49
N PRO A 38 -3.99 18.31 16.12
CA PRO A 38 -2.97 17.95 17.10
C PRO A 38 -2.57 19.13 17.99
N GLY A 39 -2.58 18.90 19.30
CA GLY A 39 -2.32 19.93 20.31
C GLY A 39 -3.56 20.68 20.81
N GLN A 40 -4.76 20.32 20.32
CA GLN A 40 -6.04 20.82 20.83
C GLN A 40 -6.88 19.66 21.40
N GLU A 41 -7.94 19.95 22.15
CA GLU A 41 -8.90 18.92 22.56
C GLU A 41 -9.78 18.50 21.35
N PRO A 42 -10.11 17.20 21.20
CA PRO A 42 -11.03 16.74 20.16
C PRO A 42 -12.43 17.36 20.28
N GLU A 43 -12.98 17.80 19.16
CA GLU A 43 -14.35 18.31 19.01
C GLU A 43 -15.29 17.16 18.61
N ILE A 44 -16.45 17.03 19.27
CA ILE A 44 -17.49 16.07 18.90
C ILE A 44 -18.29 16.63 17.72
N ILE A 45 -18.30 15.93 16.60
CA ILE A 45 -19.08 16.30 15.41
C ILE A 45 -20.44 15.60 15.40
N HIS A 46 -20.46 14.31 15.73
CA HIS A 46 -21.69 13.52 15.73
C HIS A 46 -21.62 12.39 16.76
N GLN A 47 -22.77 12.02 17.30
CA GLN A 47 -22.93 10.88 18.20
C GLN A 47 -24.18 10.09 17.81
N MET A 48 -24.04 8.77 17.78
CA MET A 48 -25.15 7.86 17.51
C MET A 48 -24.99 6.55 18.28
N SER A 49 -26.07 5.77 18.34
CA SER A 49 -26.06 4.44 18.95
C SER A 49 -25.38 3.42 18.03
N LEU A 50 -24.70 2.42 18.60
CA LEU A 50 -24.18 1.28 17.82
C LEU A 50 -25.32 0.33 17.42
N THR A 51 -26.38 0.26 18.24
CA THR A 51 -27.60 -0.49 17.95
C THR A 51 -28.24 0.00 16.65
N GLY A 52 -28.44 -0.92 15.71
CA GLY A 52 -29.04 -0.63 14.41
C GLY A 52 -28.06 -0.13 13.35
N LEU A 53 -26.76 -0.07 13.68
CA LEU A 53 -25.70 0.05 12.68
C LEU A 53 -25.31 -1.32 12.15
N HIS A 54 -25.04 -1.38 10.85
CA HIS A 54 -24.17 -2.42 10.34
C HIS A 54 -22.74 -2.03 10.69
N THR A 55 -22.12 -2.79 11.59
CA THR A 55 -20.79 -2.47 12.13
C THR A 55 -19.66 -3.18 11.40
N LEU A 56 -19.99 -4.15 10.53
CA LEU A 56 -19.02 -4.80 9.67
C LEU A 56 -18.58 -3.80 8.60
N ASN A 57 -17.26 -3.61 8.46
CA ASN A 57 -16.65 -2.62 7.56
C ASN A 57 -17.14 -1.17 7.76
N LEU A 58 -17.48 -0.77 8.99
CA LEU A 58 -17.82 0.61 9.30
C LEU A 58 -16.58 1.51 9.20
N SER A 59 -16.65 2.56 8.39
CA SER A 59 -15.54 3.47 8.13
C SER A 59 -15.99 4.90 7.86
N LEU A 60 -15.01 5.79 7.74
CA LEU A 60 -15.15 7.15 7.26
C LEU A 60 -14.78 7.22 5.78
N VAL A 61 -15.57 7.96 5.03
CA VAL A 61 -15.23 8.45 3.68
C VAL A 61 -15.50 9.94 3.62
N ASN A 62 -15.01 10.65 2.61
CA ASN A 62 -15.18 12.10 2.54
C ASN A 62 -15.41 12.61 1.11
N ASP A 63 -16.12 13.72 1.03
CA ASP A 63 -16.12 14.63 -0.12
C ASP A 63 -15.40 15.95 0.28
N GLN A 64 -15.46 16.99 -0.55
CA GLN A 64 -14.82 18.28 -0.23
C GLN A 64 -15.44 18.98 1.00
N ALA A 65 -16.74 18.83 1.21
CA ALA A 65 -17.55 19.52 2.21
C ALA A 65 -17.85 18.68 3.46
N HIS A 66 -17.90 17.35 3.34
CA HIS A 66 -18.41 16.47 4.40
C HIS A 66 -17.47 15.30 4.70
N VAL A 67 -17.56 14.86 5.96
CA VAL A 67 -17.06 13.56 6.43
C VAL A 67 -18.27 12.67 6.62
N TRP A 68 -18.27 11.53 5.94
CA TRP A 68 -19.34 10.55 5.95
C TRP A 68 -19.01 9.40 6.88
N ILE A 69 -20.02 8.87 7.56
CA ILE A 69 -19.95 7.59 8.26
C ILE A 69 -20.69 6.57 7.39
N ALA A 70 -19.99 5.55 6.92
CA ALA A 70 -20.54 4.54 6.02
C ALA A 70 -20.14 3.11 6.43
N SER A 71 -21.04 2.16 6.21
CA SER A 71 -20.77 0.72 6.36
C SER A 71 -20.79 0.05 5.00
N PHE A 72 -19.79 -0.80 4.72
CA PHE A 72 -19.61 -1.45 3.42
C PHE A 72 -19.90 -2.96 3.50
N ASN A 73 -21.17 -3.34 3.35
CA ASN A 73 -21.61 -4.75 3.32
C ASN A 73 -22.25 -5.08 1.96
N ASP A 74 -23.31 -5.89 1.92
CA ASP A 74 -24.09 -6.15 0.69
C ASP A 74 -24.70 -4.85 0.13
N ASP A 75 -25.02 -3.90 1.02
CA ASP A 75 -25.34 -2.51 0.69
C ASP A 75 -24.26 -1.60 1.30
N ILE A 76 -24.06 -0.42 0.70
CA ILE A 76 -23.31 0.68 1.33
C ILE A 76 -24.30 1.58 2.05
N ASP A 77 -24.31 1.48 3.39
CA ASP A 77 -25.18 2.28 4.24
C ASP A 77 -24.47 3.54 4.72
N PHE A 78 -24.98 4.70 4.34
CA PHE A 78 -24.53 5.99 4.85
C PHE A 78 -25.39 6.41 6.03
N TYR A 79 -24.75 6.85 7.12
CA TYR A 79 -25.44 7.23 8.36
C TYR A 79 -25.34 8.72 8.69
N HIS A 80 -24.29 9.39 8.22
CA HIS A 80 -24.00 10.80 8.47
C HIS A 80 -23.27 11.39 7.26
N PRO A 81 -23.49 12.67 6.88
CA PRO A 81 -24.49 13.60 7.42
C PRO A 81 -25.94 13.32 7.01
N GLN A 82 -26.14 12.50 5.98
CA GLN A 82 -27.46 12.08 5.50
C GLN A 82 -27.53 10.56 5.53
N LYS A 83 -28.72 10.03 5.87
CA LYS A 83 -28.99 8.60 5.83
C LYS A 83 -29.55 8.19 4.47
N PHE A 84 -28.86 7.27 3.79
CA PHE A 84 -29.30 6.61 2.56
C PHE A 84 -28.50 5.31 2.38
N SER A 85 -28.92 4.47 1.44
CA SER A 85 -28.25 3.21 1.13
C SER A 85 -28.21 3.04 -0.39
N ILE A 86 -27.19 2.36 -0.87
CA ILE A 86 -27.03 2.00 -2.28
C ILE A 86 -26.58 0.54 -2.37
N VAL A 87 -26.86 -0.12 -3.50
CA VAL A 87 -26.42 -1.50 -3.72
C VAL A 87 -24.90 -1.54 -3.85
N ASN A 88 -24.27 -2.42 -3.07
CA ASN A 88 -22.85 -2.72 -3.21
C ASN A 88 -22.69 -3.95 -4.10
N GLU A 89 -22.53 -3.71 -5.41
CA GLU A 89 -22.29 -4.81 -6.34
C GLU A 89 -20.95 -5.50 -5.98
N PRO A 90 -20.87 -6.83 -6.07
CA PRO A 90 -19.70 -7.58 -5.60
C PRO A 90 -18.43 -7.31 -6.40
N ASP A 91 -18.57 -6.75 -7.61
CA ASP A 91 -17.49 -6.32 -8.50
C ASP A 91 -17.17 -4.83 -8.38
N GLN A 92 -17.84 -4.08 -7.49
CA GLN A 92 -17.67 -2.64 -7.33
C GLN A 92 -16.98 -2.25 -6.03
N SER A 93 -16.17 -1.19 -6.08
CA SER A 93 -15.55 -0.56 -4.92
C SER A 93 -15.74 0.95 -4.97
N LEU A 94 -16.29 1.54 -3.90
CA LEU A 94 -16.46 3.00 -3.80
C LEU A 94 -15.08 3.67 -3.71
N LEU A 95 -14.76 4.51 -4.69
CA LEU A 95 -13.54 5.29 -4.74
C LEU A 95 -13.67 6.59 -3.96
N PHE A 96 -14.68 7.40 -4.31
CA PHE A 96 -14.87 8.72 -3.71
C PHE A 96 -16.26 9.29 -3.95
N ILE A 97 -16.52 10.40 -3.25
CA ILE A 97 -17.74 11.19 -3.35
C ILE A 97 -17.34 12.59 -3.83
N ASP A 98 -17.97 13.06 -4.90
CA ASP A 98 -17.75 14.42 -5.43
C ASP A 98 -19.04 14.97 -6.03
N ASP A 99 -19.38 16.21 -5.69
CA ASP A 99 -20.55 16.94 -6.23
C ASP A 99 -21.86 16.10 -6.24
N ASN A 100 -22.18 15.49 -5.09
CA ASN A 100 -23.32 14.59 -4.87
C ASN A 100 -23.38 13.37 -5.82
N LYS A 101 -22.21 12.89 -6.25
CA LYS A 101 -22.07 11.65 -7.01
C LYS A 101 -21.13 10.71 -6.29
N LEU A 102 -21.42 9.44 -6.45
CA LEU A 102 -20.63 8.33 -5.94
C LEU A 102 -19.85 7.73 -7.11
N TYR A 103 -18.54 7.62 -6.98
CA TYR A 103 -17.67 7.07 -8.00
C TYR A 103 -17.19 5.69 -7.56
N PHE A 104 -17.47 4.69 -8.39
CA PHE A 104 -17.07 3.31 -8.18
C PHE A 104 -16.06 2.89 -9.24
N GLU A 105 -15.06 2.12 -8.82
CA GLU A 105 -14.34 1.22 -9.70
C GLU A 105 -15.13 -0.08 -9.79
N GLN A 106 -15.20 -0.65 -10.99
CA GLN A 106 -15.80 -1.95 -11.26
C GLN A 106 -14.75 -2.86 -11.90
N ASP A 107 -14.42 -3.94 -11.20
CA ASP A 107 -13.57 -5.03 -11.66
C ASP A 107 -14.22 -5.70 -12.87
N SER A 108 -13.67 -5.45 -14.05
CA SER A 108 -14.25 -5.95 -15.29
C SER A 108 -13.94 -7.44 -15.55
N ASP A 109 -13.00 -8.02 -14.80
CA ASP A 109 -12.62 -9.42 -14.89
C ASP A 109 -13.51 -10.31 -14.00
N PHE A 110 -14.28 -9.72 -13.06
CA PHE A 110 -15.09 -10.44 -12.08
C PHE A 110 -16.04 -11.51 -12.69
N TYR A 111 -16.56 -11.26 -13.90
CA TYR A 111 -17.43 -12.18 -14.63
C TYR A 111 -16.79 -12.81 -15.86
N SER A 112 -15.49 -12.62 -16.07
CA SER A 112 -14.79 -13.20 -17.22
C SER A 112 -14.51 -14.68 -16.95
N ASP A 113 -15.07 -15.55 -17.78
CA ASP A 113 -14.69 -16.97 -17.83
C ASP A 113 -13.27 -17.16 -18.44
N ASN A 114 -12.68 -16.09 -18.96
CA ASN A 114 -11.37 -16.08 -19.58
C ASN A 114 -10.35 -15.38 -18.66
N GLU A 115 -9.70 -16.16 -17.81
CA GLU A 115 -8.61 -15.74 -16.92
C GLU A 115 -7.41 -15.09 -17.65
N TYR A 116 -7.42 -15.05 -18.98
CA TYR A 116 -6.32 -14.56 -19.83
C TYR A 116 -6.61 -13.25 -20.54
N GLU A 117 -7.85 -12.75 -20.50
CA GLU A 117 -8.22 -11.47 -21.11
C GLU A 117 -8.54 -10.48 -20.01
N HIS A 118 -7.52 -9.70 -19.61
CA HIS A 118 -7.72 -8.57 -18.70
C HIS A 118 -8.53 -7.50 -19.42
N ILE A 119 -9.77 -7.32 -18.99
CA ILE A 119 -10.66 -6.27 -19.44
C ILE A 119 -10.36 -5.05 -18.56
N PRO A 120 -10.03 -3.88 -19.15
CA PRO A 120 -9.79 -2.69 -18.36
C PRO A 120 -11.01 -2.35 -17.51
N ASP A 121 -10.77 -2.00 -16.24
CA ASP A 121 -11.81 -1.69 -15.28
C ASP A 121 -12.68 -0.51 -15.74
N ARG A 122 -13.83 -0.37 -15.08
CA ARG A 122 -14.80 0.67 -15.40
C ARG A 122 -15.03 1.57 -14.21
N ILE A 123 -15.28 2.84 -14.52
CA ILE A 123 -15.77 3.81 -13.55
C ILE A 123 -17.27 3.93 -13.71
N ILE A 124 -17.99 3.54 -12.68
CA ILE A 124 -19.43 3.71 -12.58
C ILE A 124 -19.70 4.94 -11.70
N ILE A 125 -20.51 5.87 -12.21
CA ILE A 125 -20.90 7.07 -11.47
C ILE A 125 -22.38 6.93 -11.13
N LYS A 126 -22.72 6.99 -9.84
CA LYS A 126 -24.09 6.92 -9.35
C LYS A 126 -24.50 8.21 -8.62
N ASP A 127 -25.80 8.48 -8.54
CA ASP A 127 -26.33 9.43 -7.56
C ASP A 127 -26.62 8.74 -6.21
N PHE A 128 -27.16 9.48 -5.23
CA PHE A 128 -27.49 8.95 -3.90
C PHE A 128 -28.79 8.13 -3.87
N ASP A 129 -29.53 8.10 -4.99
CA ASP A 129 -30.72 7.25 -5.19
C ASP A 129 -30.36 5.95 -5.94
N ASP A 130 -29.06 5.64 -6.06
CA ASP A 130 -28.48 4.47 -6.75
C ASP A 130 -28.70 4.44 -8.27
N HIS A 131 -29.06 5.58 -8.89
CA HIS A 131 -29.16 5.65 -10.34
C HIS A 131 -27.78 5.79 -10.98
N VAL A 132 -27.46 4.94 -11.96
CA VAL A 132 -26.24 5.05 -12.76
C VAL A 132 -26.34 6.25 -13.70
N LEU A 133 -25.48 7.24 -13.47
CA LEU A 133 -25.36 8.47 -14.26
C LEU A 133 -24.37 8.31 -15.43
N SER A 134 -23.33 7.48 -15.27
CA SER A 134 -22.29 7.27 -16.27
C SER A 134 -21.55 5.95 -16.07
N ASN A 135 -21.00 5.40 -17.15
CA ASN A 135 -20.13 4.23 -17.18
C ASN A 135 -18.98 4.50 -18.18
N ILE A 136 -17.74 4.51 -17.69
CA ILE A 136 -16.56 4.92 -18.46
C ILE A 136 -15.48 3.85 -18.32
N GLN A 137 -14.87 3.44 -19.43
CA GLN A 137 -13.73 2.51 -19.39
C GLN A 137 -12.43 3.22 -18.94
N GLY A 138 -11.64 2.52 -18.12
CA GLY A 138 -10.37 2.96 -17.56
C GLY A 138 -10.46 3.21 -16.05
N ASN A 139 -9.37 3.76 -15.49
CA ASN A 139 -9.25 4.01 -14.06
C ASN A 139 -9.13 5.50 -13.74
N ILE A 140 -9.32 5.86 -12.47
CA ILE A 140 -9.11 7.22 -11.99
C ILE A 140 -8.22 7.17 -10.74
N ILE A 141 -7.16 7.97 -10.75
CA ILE A 141 -6.26 8.12 -9.61
C ILE A 141 -6.51 9.47 -8.91
N LEU A 142 -6.48 9.49 -7.59
CA LEU A 142 -6.48 10.72 -6.79
C LEU A 142 -5.05 11.22 -6.66
N LEU A 143 -4.75 12.44 -7.09
CA LEU A 143 -3.45 13.11 -6.92
C LEU A 143 -3.33 13.76 -5.53
N SER A 144 -2.12 14.07 -5.04
CA SER A 144 -1.95 14.65 -3.67
C SER A 144 -2.56 16.03 -3.52
N ASN A 145 -2.70 16.73 -4.65
CA ASN A 145 -3.39 18.01 -4.71
C ASN A 145 -4.93 17.90 -4.59
N GLY A 146 -5.47 16.69 -4.38
CA GLY A 146 -6.89 16.42 -4.22
C GLY A 146 -7.66 16.29 -5.54
N LYS A 147 -6.98 16.31 -6.70
CA LYS A 147 -7.63 16.17 -8.01
C LYS A 147 -7.62 14.73 -8.49
N TRP A 148 -8.74 14.30 -9.01
CA TRP A 148 -8.89 13.03 -9.69
C TRP A 148 -8.47 13.15 -11.16
N GLN A 149 -7.67 12.21 -11.64
CA GLN A 149 -7.22 12.14 -13.03
C GLN A 149 -7.55 10.78 -13.62
N LYS A 150 -8.23 10.78 -14.78
CA LYS A 150 -8.43 9.58 -15.58
C LYS A 150 -7.09 9.08 -16.11
N VAL A 151 -6.87 7.78 -16.01
CA VAL A 151 -5.74 7.05 -16.57
C VAL A 151 -6.25 5.86 -17.39
N ASP A 152 -5.62 5.59 -18.52
CA ASP A 152 -5.97 4.46 -19.38
C ASP A 152 -5.15 3.23 -18.98
N GLY A 153 -5.79 2.16 -18.48
CA GLY A 153 -5.17 0.92 -17.97
C GLY A 153 -5.53 0.59 -16.52
N ASN A 154 -5.17 -0.59 -16.03
CA ASN A 154 -5.37 -1.01 -14.64
C ASN A 154 -4.13 -0.65 -13.82
N PHE A 155 -4.28 0.29 -12.90
CA PHE A 155 -3.17 0.88 -12.16
C PHE A 155 -3.25 0.48 -10.69
N ALA A 156 -2.20 -0.18 -10.20
CA ALA A 156 -2.05 -0.49 -8.78
C ALA A 156 -0.97 0.41 -8.17
N GLY A 157 -1.16 0.84 -6.91
CA GLY A 157 -0.11 1.52 -6.16
C GLY A 157 -0.60 2.49 -5.10
N GLU A 158 0.33 2.92 -4.24
CA GLU A 158 0.07 3.88 -3.18
C GLU A 158 -0.45 5.21 -3.75
N LEU A 159 -1.63 5.62 -3.30
CA LEU A 159 -2.22 6.94 -3.55
C LEU A 159 -1.48 7.98 -2.69
N GLY A 160 -0.23 8.30 -3.04
CA GLY A 160 0.60 9.24 -2.28
C GLY A 160 1.95 9.57 -2.93
N PRO A 161 2.63 10.67 -2.51
CA PRO A 161 4.03 10.88 -2.87
C PRO A 161 4.88 9.73 -2.34
N LEU A 162 5.83 9.26 -3.15
CA LEU A 162 6.82 8.28 -2.69
C LEU A 162 7.56 8.80 -1.44
N THR A 163 7.58 8.00 -0.39
CA THR A 163 8.16 8.37 0.89
C THR A 163 9.60 8.91 0.74
N GLY A 164 9.90 10.03 1.40
CA GLY A 164 11.20 10.72 1.31
C GLY A 164 11.19 11.98 0.44
N GLN A 165 10.10 12.24 -0.28
CA GLN A 165 9.90 13.44 -1.07
C GLN A 165 8.40 13.76 -1.21
N THR A 166 8.06 14.96 -1.69
CA THR A 166 6.66 15.45 -1.74
C THR A 166 6.24 15.90 -3.15
N ARG A 167 7.05 15.65 -4.17
CA ARG A 167 6.84 16.20 -5.53
C ARG A 167 6.28 15.19 -6.50
N TYR A 168 6.80 13.96 -6.47
CA TYR A 168 6.50 12.95 -7.46
C TYR A 168 5.75 11.79 -6.85
N TRP A 169 4.82 11.26 -7.61
CA TRP A 169 4.15 10.00 -7.34
C TRP A 169 4.65 8.97 -8.34
N ALA A 170 4.65 7.69 -7.97
CA ALA A 170 4.96 6.61 -8.89
C ALA A 170 3.86 5.56 -8.84
N CYS A 171 3.46 5.08 -10.00
CA CYS A 171 2.43 4.06 -10.14
C CYS A 171 2.86 3.02 -11.17
N ILE A 172 2.45 1.77 -10.94
CA ILE A 172 2.75 0.64 -11.79
C ILE A 172 1.42 0.06 -12.29
N SER A 173 1.26 -0.07 -13.61
CA SER A 173 0.10 -0.79 -14.15
C SER A 173 0.24 -2.29 -13.91
N ASP A 174 -0.88 -3.00 -13.78
CA ASP A 174 -0.92 -4.47 -13.81
C ASP A 174 0.15 -5.11 -12.91
N TYR A 175 0.29 -4.57 -11.69
CA TYR A 175 1.40 -4.91 -10.79
C TYR A 175 1.44 -6.41 -10.53
N MET A 176 2.62 -6.99 -10.71
CA MET A 176 2.83 -8.42 -10.58
C MET A 176 4.15 -8.66 -9.85
N LYS A 177 4.12 -9.57 -8.88
CA LYS A 177 5.34 -9.99 -8.21
C LYS A 177 6.22 -10.75 -9.21
N PHE A 178 7.53 -10.52 -9.14
CA PHE A 178 8.45 -11.12 -10.12
C PHE A 178 8.47 -12.65 -10.11
N LYS A 179 8.20 -13.29 -8.96
CA LYS A 179 8.08 -14.75 -8.90
C LYS A 179 6.89 -15.23 -9.71
N ASP A 180 5.72 -14.62 -9.50
CA ASP A 180 4.48 -14.98 -10.21
C ASP A 180 4.63 -14.67 -11.70
N PHE A 181 5.21 -13.51 -12.04
CA PHE A 181 5.58 -13.16 -13.41
C PHE A 181 6.46 -14.21 -14.08
N ARG A 182 7.45 -14.74 -13.37
CA ARG A 182 8.28 -15.84 -13.87
C ARG A 182 7.45 -17.12 -13.99
N ASP A 183 6.75 -17.55 -12.97
CA ASP A 183 6.07 -18.85 -12.99
C ASP A 183 4.95 -18.92 -14.04
N ASP A 184 4.21 -17.82 -14.22
CA ASP A 184 3.03 -17.77 -15.10
C ASP A 184 3.38 -17.53 -16.57
N TYR A 185 4.46 -16.79 -16.85
CA TYR A 185 4.80 -16.34 -18.21
C TYR A 185 6.10 -16.94 -18.77
N TRP A 186 6.84 -17.71 -17.98
CA TRP A 186 8.08 -18.31 -18.46
C TRP A 186 7.84 -19.34 -19.58
N GLN A 187 8.49 -19.10 -20.73
CA GLN A 187 8.60 -19.98 -21.90
C GLN A 187 7.30 -20.32 -22.66
N THR A 188 6.11 -20.08 -22.11
CA THR A 188 4.84 -20.58 -22.68
C THR A 188 3.82 -19.49 -22.99
N ARG A 189 3.98 -18.28 -22.43
CA ARG A 189 3.05 -17.16 -22.61
C ARG A 189 3.80 -15.86 -22.88
N ILE A 190 3.08 -14.87 -23.41
CA ILE A 190 3.60 -13.51 -23.60
C ILE A 190 2.90 -12.62 -22.58
N TYR A 191 3.67 -12.09 -21.63
CA TYR A 191 3.18 -11.03 -20.77
C TYR A 191 3.11 -9.72 -21.57
N PRO A 192 2.01 -8.97 -21.55
CA PRO A 192 1.89 -7.72 -22.30
C PRO A 192 2.93 -6.65 -21.93
N GLY A 193 3.41 -6.69 -20.68
CA GLY A 193 4.26 -5.66 -20.09
C GLY A 193 3.46 -4.64 -19.28
N ASN A 194 4.07 -4.08 -18.23
CA ASN A 194 3.47 -3.00 -17.45
C ASN A 194 4.11 -1.63 -17.69
N TYR A 195 3.41 -0.59 -17.25
CA TYR A 195 3.87 0.79 -17.27
C TYR A 195 4.36 1.22 -15.88
N LEU A 196 5.52 1.87 -15.83
CA LEU A 196 5.94 2.66 -14.67
C LEU A 196 5.75 4.15 -15.02
N ILE A 197 4.91 4.84 -14.25
CA ILE A 197 4.56 6.25 -14.50
C ILE A 197 4.88 7.09 -13.27
N PHE A 198 5.56 8.21 -13.50
CA PHE A 198 5.81 9.26 -12.51
C PHE A 198 4.92 10.47 -12.78
N TYR A 199 4.20 10.94 -11.76
CA TYR A 199 3.38 12.15 -11.84
C TYR A 199 4.06 13.28 -11.08
N ASP A 200 4.27 14.43 -11.71
CA ASP A 200 4.81 15.63 -11.05
C ASP A 200 3.67 16.51 -10.53
N GLU A 201 3.43 16.47 -9.23
CA GLU A 201 2.37 17.23 -8.56
C GLU A 201 2.49 18.74 -8.77
N LYS A 202 3.72 19.23 -8.95
CA LYS A 202 3.95 20.67 -9.14
C LYS A 202 3.50 21.14 -10.51
N THR A 203 3.64 20.31 -11.55
CA THR A 203 3.43 20.71 -12.94
C THR A 203 2.24 20.03 -13.62
N GLY A 204 1.71 18.96 -13.02
CA GLY A 204 0.67 18.10 -13.62
C GLY A 204 1.18 17.24 -14.79
N LYS A 205 2.51 17.18 -15.01
CA LYS A 205 3.10 16.38 -16.08
C LYS A 205 3.31 14.94 -15.64
N THR A 206 3.25 14.03 -16.61
CA THR A 206 3.58 12.62 -16.43
C THR A 206 4.86 12.26 -17.16
N PHE A 207 5.62 11.33 -16.59
CA PHE A 207 6.86 10.82 -17.15
C PHE A 207 6.85 9.30 -17.07
N SER A 208 7.29 8.64 -18.13
CA SER A 208 7.57 7.22 -18.09
C SER A 208 9.00 7.00 -18.60
N PRO A 209 9.87 6.31 -17.85
CA PRO A 209 11.25 6.11 -18.26
C PRO A 209 11.34 5.23 -19.52
N PHE A 210 10.34 4.37 -19.76
CA PHE A 210 10.31 3.42 -20.87
C PHE A 210 8.88 3.17 -21.35
N PRO A 211 8.66 2.89 -22.65
CA PRO A 211 7.39 2.33 -23.10
C PRO A 211 7.21 0.91 -22.54
N ALA A 212 5.95 0.49 -22.34
CA ALA A 212 5.64 -0.91 -22.06
C ALA A 212 6.11 -1.80 -23.21
N LYS A 213 6.64 -2.98 -22.86
CA LYS A 213 7.12 -3.97 -23.81
C LYS A 213 6.72 -5.35 -23.32
N PRO A 214 6.38 -6.28 -24.24
CA PRO A 214 6.12 -7.65 -23.88
C PRO A 214 7.25 -8.25 -23.05
N ASN A 215 6.89 -9.10 -22.09
CA ASN A 215 7.84 -9.87 -21.27
C ASN A 215 8.81 -9.02 -20.43
N ILE A 216 8.44 -7.76 -20.17
CA ILE A 216 9.12 -6.86 -19.24
C ILE A 216 8.17 -6.47 -18.10
N CYS A 217 8.62 -6.67 -16.86
CA CYS A 217 7.89 -6.28 -15.65
C CYS A 217 8.72 -5.32 -14.80
N TYR A 218 8.14 -4.20 -14.37
CA TYR A 218 8.72 -3.26 -13.41
C TYR A 218 8.29 -3.58 -11.98
N GLY A 219 9.21 -3.45 -11.04
CA GLY A 219 8.96 -3.59 -9.61
C GLY A 219 8.77 -2.25 -8.92
N GLU A 220 8.46 -2.29 -7.63
CA GLU A 220 8.19 -1.11 -6.81
C GLU A 220 9.33 -0.09 -6.87
N THR A 221 8.94 1.18 -6.78
CA THR A 221 9.87 2.31 -6.82
C THR A 221 10.12 2.84 -5.42
N ILE A 222 11.38 3.09 -5.08
CA ILE A 222 11.77 3.77 -3.84
C ILE A 222 12.49 5.08 -4.15
N PHE A 223 12.39 6.05 -3.24
CA PHE A 223 13.15 7.29 -3.32
C PHE A 223 14.27 7.28 -2.28
N ASN A 224 15.51 7.48 -2.73
CA ASN A 224 16.65 7.60 -1.83
C ASN A 224 17.69 8.57 -2.38
N ASN A 225 18.37 9.33 -1.51
CA ASN A 225 19.48 10.22 -1.89
C ASN A 225 19.21 11.12 -3.12
N GLY A 226 17.96 11.58 -3.28
CA GLY A 226 17.58 12.48 -4.38
C GLY A 226 17.18 11.80 -5.69
N PHE A 227 17.18 10.47 -5.76
CA PHE A 227 16.84 9.71 -6.97
C PHE A 227 15.78 8.65 -6.68
N PHE A 228 15.06 8.26 -7.73
CA PHE A 228 14.19 7.09 -7.75
C PHE A 228 14.99 5.87 -8.15
N TYR A 229 14.69 4.74 -7.51
CA TYR A 229 15.27 3.45 -7.83
C TYR A 229 14.15 2.44 -8.01
N PHE A 230 14.25 1.62 -9.04
CA PHE A 230 13.28 0.57 -9.34
C PHE A 230 13.96 -0.59 -10.06
N THR A 231 13.33 -1.75 -10.00
CA THR A 231 13.76 -2.96 -10.68
C THR A 231 12.99 -3.16 -11.98
N GLN A 232 13.63 -3.84 -12.93
CA GLN A 232 13.01 -4.34 -14.15
C GLN A 232 13.44 -5.78 -14.34
N VAL A 233 12.50 -6.67 -14.61
CA VAL A 233 12.73 -8.05 -15.02
C VAL A 233 12.37 -8.18 -16.50
N ASN A 234 13.29 -8.73 -17.28
CA ASN A 234 13.06 -9.16 -18.66
C ASN A 234 13.23 -10.67 -18.72
N ILE A 235 12.13 -11.41 -18.87
CA ILE A 235 12.16 -12.88 -18.86
C ILE A 235 12.77 -13.46 -20.14
N GLU A 236 12.59 -12.81 -21.30
CA GLU A 236 13.17 -13.26 -22.57
C GLU A 236 14.69 -13.17 -22.56
N ALA A 237 15.22 -12.06 -22.03
CA ALA A 237 16.65 -11.86 -21.86
C ALA A 237 17.22 -12.63 -20.66
N ASN A 238 16.35 -13.15 -19.77
CA ASN A 238 16.72 -13.72 -18.48
C ASN A 238 17.54 -12.72 -17.64
N GLU A 239 17.11 -11.45 -17.60
CA GLU A 239 17.82 -10.35 -16.94
C GLU A 239 16.96 -9.65 -15.88
N LEU A 240 17.58 -9.32 -14.75
CA LEU A 240 17.11 -8.30 -13.82
C LEU A 240 18.02 -7.09 -13.89
N LYS A 241 17.44 -5.89 -13.88
CA LYS A 241 18.15 -4.60 -13.84
C LYS A 241 17.65 -3.76 -12.67
N ILE A 242 18.56 -2.97 -12.09
CA ILE A 242 18.21 -1.88 -11.18
C ILE A 242 18.53 -0.57 -11.90
N PHE A 243 17.55 0.32 -11.90
CA PHE A 243 17.68 1.65 -12.46
C PHE A 243 17.79 2.70 -11.37
N LYS A 244 18.57 3.74 -11.64
CA LYS A 244 18.57 5.02 -10.93
C LYS A 244 18.00 6.07 -11.87
N TYR A 245 17.03 6.85 -11.39
CA TYR A 245 16.24 7.72 -12.25
C TYR A 245 15.88 9.03 -11.56
N TYR A 246 15.77 10.09 -12.35
CA TYR A 246 15.11 11.33 -11.97
C TYR A 246 14.21 11.75 -13.14
N PRO A 247 12.94 12.12 -12.92
CA PRO A 247 12.05 12.55 -13.99
C PRO A 247 12.67 13.64 -14.86
N GLU A 248 12.45 13.57 -16.18
CA GLU A 248 13.10 14.38 -17.23
C GLU A 248 14.53 13.98 -17.62
N GLN A 249 15.16 13.01 -16.93
CA GLN A 249 16.47 12.47 -17.28
C GLN A 249 16.35 11.07 -17.91
N GLU A 250 17.43 10.56 -18.49
CA GLU A 250 17.49 9.15 -18.88
C GLU A 250 17.75 8.26 -17.64
N ALA A 251 17.13 7.09 -17.60
CA ALA A 251 17.34 6.13 -16.52
C ALA A 251 18.70 5.43 -16.65
N GLU A 252 19.49 5.47 -15.58
CA GLU A 252 20.82 4.88 -15.48
C GLU A 252 20.72 3.45 -14.95
N ILE A 253 21.29 2.46 -15.66
CA ILE A 253 21.43 1.09 -15.14
C ILE A 253 22.59 1.05 -14.15
N ILE A 254 22.32 0.71 -12.90
CA ILE A 254 23.34 0.60 -11.85
C ILE A 254 23.69 -0.84 -11.48
N PHE A 255 22.86 -1.80 -11.89
CA PHE A 255 23.09 -3.23 -11.67
C PHE A 255 22.38 -4.06 -12.73
N THR A 256 22.97 -5.20 -13.09
CA THR A 256 22.37 -6.20 -13.96
C THR A 256 22.80 -7.60 -13.53
N CYS A 257 21.87 -8.55 -13.48
CA CYS A 257 22.18 -9.95 -13.25
C CYS A 257 21.21 -10.89 -13.98
N SER A 258 21.59 -12.17 -14.06
CA SER A 258 20.70 -13.22 -14.54
C SER A 258 19.54 -13.48 -13.55
N LEU A 259 18.34 -13.81 -14.02
CA LEU A 259 17.24 -14.25 -13.15
C LEU A 259 17.51 -15.59 -12.44
N SER A 260 18.48 -16.37 -12.93
CA SER A 260 18.98 -17.56 -12.23
C SER A 260 19.93 -17.24 -11.08
N ALA A 261 20.45 -16.01 -11.00
CA ALA A 261 21.40 -15.60 -9.96
C ALA A 261 20.73 -14.98 -8.73
N VAL A 262 19.43 -14.74 -8.79
CA VAL A 262 18.61 -14.10 -7.75
C VAL A 262 17.39 -14.96 -7.44
N ASN A 263 16.93 -14.92 -6.19
CA ASN A 263 15.59 -15.40 -5.87
C ASN A 263 14.58 -14.28 -6.15
N LEU A 264 13.50 -14.59 -6.85
CA LEU A 264 12.45 -13.62 -7.17
C LEU A 264 11.34 -13.56 -6.10
N HIS A 265 11.33 -14.49 -5.14
CA HIS A 265 10.38 -14.48 -4.03
C HIS A 265 10.62 -13.26 -3.13
N ASN A 266 9.58 -12.44 -2.92
CA ASN A 266 9.62 -11.17 -2.17
C ASN A 266 10.88 -10.33 -2.45
N LEU A 267 11.30 -10.26 -3.71
CA LEU A 267 12.47 -9.49 -4.10
C LEU A 267 12.15 -7.99 -4.08
N THR A 268 12.83 -7.26 -3.20
CA THR A 268 12.54 -5.86 -2.89
C THR A 268 13.79 -5.00 -2.94
N LEU A 269 13.63 -3.73 -3.35
CA LEU A 269 14.65 -2.71 -3.17
C LEU A 269 14.50 -2.04 -1.80
N MET A 270 15.57 -1.99 -1.03
CA MET A 270 15.59 -1.35 0.28
C MET A 270 16.50 -0.11 0.26
N PRO A 271 16.09 1.02 0.86
CA PRO A 271 16.98 2.17 1.00
C PRO A 271 18.12 1.87 1.97
N CYS A 272 19.33 2.33 1.64
CA CYS A 272 20.50 2.31 2.52
C CYS A 272 21.26 3.64 2.46
N ASP A 273 22.21 3.86 3.37
CA ASP A 273 22.88 5.16 3.56
C ASP A 273 23.40 5.80 2.26
N ASN A 274 23.94 4.98 1.33
CA ASN A 274 24.59 5.46 0.10
C ASN A 274 23.93 4.93 -1.19
N GLY A 275 22.72 4.38 -1.14
CA GLY A 275 22.09 3.82 -2.34
C GLY A 275 20.95 2.86 -2.01
N VAL A 276 20.90 1.74 -2.70
CA VAL A 276 19.83 0.75 -2.52
C VAL A 276 20.42 -0.63 -2.39
N GLN A 277 19.69 -1.49 -1.67
CA GLN A 277 20.00 -2.90 -1.52
C GLN A 277 18.95 -3.74 -2.23
N LEU A 278 19.35 -4.81 -2.90
CA LEU A 278 18.46 -5.75 -3.56
C LEU A 278 18.38 -7.02 -2.73
N VAL A 279 17.24 -7.17 -2.05
CA VAL A 279 17.05 -8.17 -1.02
C VAL A 279 15.90 -9.09 -1.39
N SER A 280 16.07 -10.40 -1.20
CA SER A 280 14.98 -11.36 -1.22
C SER A 280 14.94 -12.12 0.09
N ASP A 281 13.81 -12.75 0.38
CA ASP A 281 13.74 -13.79 1.40
C ASP A 281 13.71 -15.20 0.78
N THR A 282 13.57 -16.23 1.62
CA THR A 282 13.48 -17.63 1.20
C THR A 282 12.08 -17.96 0.68
N ASP A 283 12.01 -18.83 -0.34
CA ASP A 283 10.79 -19.30 -1.03
C ASP A 283 9.67 -19.90 -0.16
N GLN A 284 9.94 -20.10 1.13
CA GLN A 284 9.09 -20.84 2.06
C GLN A 284 8.37 -19.91 3.06
N GLY A 285 8.52 -18.58 2.94
CA GLY A 285 7.89 -17.60 3.83
C GLY A 285 8.43 -17.65 5.28
N PRO A 286 7.96 -16.75 6.14
CA PRO A 286 8.47 -16.62 7.51
C PRO A 286 8.24 -17.86 8.38
N ASN A 287 7.19 -18.65 8.15
CA ASN A 287 6.77 -19.75 9.03
C ASN A 287 7.55 -21.08 8.80
N THR A 288 8.82 -21.01 8.41
CA THR A 288 9.62 -22.22 8.14
C THR A 288 10.95 -22.22 8.87
N GLU A 289 11.33 -23.40 9.36
CA GLU A 289 12.68 -23.68 9.81
C GLU A 289 13.64 -23.30 8.67
N ASN A 290 14.52 -22.33 8.92
CA ASN A 290 15.51 -21.74 7.99
C ASN A 290 15.06 -20.52 7.16
N TYR A 291 14.08 -19.72 7.60
CA TYR A 291 13.84 -18.40 7.01
C TYR A 291 15.13 -17.56 6.99
N SER A 292 15.48 -17.03 5.82
CA SER A 292 16.67 -16.19 5.67
C SER A 292 16.44 -15.07 4.68
N VAL A 293 17.17 -13.99 4.88
CA VAL A 293 17.16 -12.82 4.02
C VAL A 293 18.52 -12.75 3.32
N LYS A 294 18.50 -12.58 2.00
CA LYS A 294 19.69 -12.57 1.16
C LYS A 294 19.76 -11.29 0.35
N ASP A 295 20.91 -10.63 0.41
CA ASP A 295 21.22 -9.50 -0.44
C ASP A 295 22.03 -9.94 -1.68
N TYR A 296 21.73 -9.31 -2.81
CA TYR A 296 22.39 -9.56 -4.10
C TYR A 296 23.18 -8.35 -4.63
N PHE A 297 22.89 -7.15 -4.14
CA PHE A 297 23.49 -5.90 -4.56
C PHE A 297 23.34 -4.84 -3.45
N PRO A 298 24.38 -4.05 -3.12
CA PRO A 298 25.70 -4.06 -3.73
C PRO A 298 26.64 -5.12 -3.13
N GLU A 299 26.34 -5.61 -1.92
CA GLU A 299 27.18 -6.54 -1.17
C GLU A 299 26.41 -7.81 -0.84
N LYS A 300 26.88 -8.96 -1.33
CA LYS A 300 26.20 -10.22 -1.09
C LYS A 300 26.39 -10.68 0.35
N PHE A 301 25.29 -10.88 1.06
CA PHE A 301 25.27 -11.52 2.38
C PHE A 301 23.98 -12.32 2.58
N THR A 302 23.97 -13.15 3.62
CA THR A 302 22.78 -13.90 4.05
C THR A 302 22.65 -13.81 5.56
N LEU A 303 21.45 -13.47 6.03
CA LEU A 303 21.10 -13.39 7.44
C LEU A 303 20.00 -14.40 7.76
N THR A 304 20.22 -15.23 8.77
CA THR A 304 19.18 -16.15 9.25
C THR A 304 18.19 -15.37 10.10
N CYS A 305 16.90 -15.59 9.90
CA CYS A 305 15.84 -14.86 10.57
C CYS A 305 14.93 -15.83 11.33
N THR A 306 14.27 -15.35 12.39
CA THR A 306 13.19 -16.09 13.04
C THR A 306 11.90 -15.91 12.25
N GLU A 307 10.88 -16.72 12.53
CA GLU A 307 9.59 -16.64 11.84
C GLU A 307 8.88 -15.30 12.08
N SER A 308 9.18 -14.63 13.18
CA SER A 308 8.65 -13.32 13.52
C SER A 308 9.41 -12.14 12.89
N GLN A 309 10.57 -12.39 12.26
CA GLN A 309 11.46 -11.34 11.78
C GLN A 309 11.17 -10.96 10.33
N LEU A 310 10.86 -9.69 10.06
CA LEU A 310 10.72 -9.16 8.70
C LEU A 310 11.72 -8.02 8.46
N PRO A 311 12.45 -7.99 7.33
CA PRO A 311 13.43 -6.96 7.04
C PRO A 311 12.77 -5.59 6.83
N LEU A 312 13.32 -4.53 7.44
CA LEU A 312 12.79 -3.16 7.37
C LEU A 312 13.67 -2.22 6.54
N PHE A 313 14.95 -2.09 6.92
CA PHE A 313 15.93 -1.23 6.25
C PHE A 313 17.35 -1.58 6.65
N ILE A 314 18.32 -0.99 5.95
CA ILE A 314 19.74 -1.14 6.26
C ILE A 314 20.34 0.22 6.55
N LYS A 315 21.03 0.32 7.68
CA LYS A 315 21.68 1.56 8.12
C LYS A 315 22.92 1.23 8.94
N ASN A 316 24.00 1.99 8.76
CA ASN A 316 25.26 1.81 9.47
C ASN A 316 25.79 0.36 9.41
N HIS A 317 25.72 -0.29 8.24
CA HIS A 317 26.09 -1.70 8.02
C HIS A 317 25.37 -2.70 8.95
N GLN A 318 24.12 -2.39 9.31
CA GLN A 318 23.23 -3.26 10.05
C GLN A 318 21.89 -3.35 9.34
N MET A 319 21.33 -4.56 9.28
CA MET A 319 19.95 -4.77 8.85
C MET A 319 19.04 -4.73 10.06
N TYR A 320 17.98 -3.95 9.95
CA TYR A 320 16.93 -3.82 10.94
C TYR A 320 15.74 -4.68 10.54
N PHE A 321 15.13 -5.32 11.53
CA PHE A 321 13.97 -6.19 11.35
C PHE A 321 12.89 -5.79 12.35
N SER A 322 11.63 -5.85 11.92
CA SER A 322 10.51 -5.95 12.86
C SER A 322 10.52 -7.34 13.48
N ASP A 323 10.10 -7.43 14.72
CA ASP A 323 9.94 -8.67 15.47
C ASP A 323 8.70 -8.54 16.36
N TYR A 324 8.06 -9.64 16.74
CA TYR A 324 6.90 -9.60 17.63
C TYR A 324 6.84 -10.82 18.53
N GLU A 325 6.25 -10.62 19.71
CA GLU A 325 5.92 -11.68 20.67
C GLU A 325 4.41 -11.68 20.89
N VAL A 326 3.81 -12.87 20.88
CA VAL A 326 2.39 -13.05 21.19
C VAL A 326 2.25 -13.31 22.68
N HIS A 327 1.44 -12.50 23.35
CA HIS A 327 1.14 -12.67 24.76
C HIS A 327 -0.25 -13.31 24.92
N TYR A 328 -0.29 -14.37 25.71
CA TYR A 328 -1.50 -15.08 26.11
C TYR A 328 -1.78 -14.84 27.60
N ASN A 329 -3.04 -14.97 28.02
CA ASN A 329 -3.41 -14.99 29.43
C ASN A 329 -3.22 -16.40 30.02
N ASP A 330 -3.53 -16.57 31.31
CA ASP A 330 -3.41 -17.87 32.00
C ASP A 330 -4.35 -18.97 31.45
N ASN A 331 -5.30 -18.63 30.58
CA ASN A 331 -6.23 -19.55 29.92
C ASN A 331 -5.84 -19.88 28.46
N ASP A 332 -4.64 -19.49 28.02
CA ASP A 332 -4.19 -19.57 26.62
C ASP A 332 -5.01 -18.74 25.62
N ASP A 333 -5.79 -17.75 26.09
CA ASP A 333 -6.45 -16.80 25.19
C ASP A 333 -5.46 -15.71 24.74
N PHE A 334 -5.52 -15.36 23.46
CA PHE A 334 -4.75 -14.26 22.90
C PHE A 334 -5.06 -12.94 23.64
N VAL A 335 -4.02 -12.22 24.06
CA VAL A 335 -4.14 -10.91 24.70
C VAL A 335 -3.69 -9.80 23.78
N LYS A 336 -2.47 -9.90 23.24
CA LYS A 336 -1.87 -8.88 22.39
C LYS A 336 -0.59 -9.35 21.70
N TYR A 337 -0.22 -8.61 20.66
CA TYR A 337 1.15 -8.58 20.14
C TYR A 337 1.98 -7.53 20.90
N VAL A 338 3.25 -7.85 21.16
CA VAL A 338 4.28 -6.91 21.60
C VAL A 338 5.35 -6.83 20.53
N TYR A 339 5.47 -5.66 19.92
CA TYR A 339 6.42 -5.42 18.82
C TYR A 339 7.78 -4.97 19.33
N TYR A 340 8.81 -5.44 18.65
CA TYR A 340 10.20 -5.08 18.85
C TYR A 340 10.83 -4.75 17.50
N THR A 341 11.93 -4.00 17.56
CA THR A 341 12.86 -3.89 16.45
C THR A 341 14.16 -4.51 16.88
N CYS A 342 14.70 -5.40 16.06
CA CYS A 342 16.04 -5.94 16.24
C CYS A 342 16.97 -5.51 15.11
N SER A 343 18.26 -5.44 15.39
CA SER A 343 19.29 -5.16 14.40
C SER A 343 20.35 -6.26 14.40
N LYS A 344 20.78 -6.67 13.22
CA LYS A 344 21.91 -7.59 13.03
C LYS A 344 22.97 -6.90 12.18
N ASN A 345 24.23 -7.19 12.47
CA ASN A 345 25.28 -6.87 11.51
C ASN A 345 25.23 -7.85 10.32
N LEU A 346 25.98 -7.55 9.26
CA LEU A 346 25.99 -8.36 8.03
C LEU A 346 26.65 -9.75 8.20
N ASN A 347 27.22 -10.04 9.38
CA ASN A 347 27.74 -11.35 9.77
C ASN A 347 26.75 -12.13 10.66
N ASN A 348 25.47 -11.76 10.64
CA ASN A 348 24.39 -12.43 11.36
C ASN A 348 24.47 -12.36 12.90
N LYS A 349 25.29 -11.46 13.45
CA LYS A 349 25.33 -11.21 14.90
C LYS A 349 24.25 -10.20 15.28
N LEU A 350 23.39 -10.57 16.23
CA LEU A 350 22.44 -9.65 16.87
C LEU A 350 23.19 -8.51 17.58
N ILE A 351 22.82 -7.27 17.29
CA ILE A 351 23.39 -6.05 17.86
C ILE A 351 22.45 -5.44 18.89
N SER A 352 21.16 -5.31 18.56
CA SER A 352 20.14 -4.81 19.48
C SER A 352 18.79 -5.50 19.30
N LYS A 353 17.97 -5.46 20.36
CA LYS A 353 16.53 -5.72 20.34
C LYS A 353 15.89 -4.70 21.28
N GLU A 354 15.11 -3.78 20.73
CA GLU A 354 14.41 -2.72 21.47
C GLU A 354 12.91 -2.82 21.27
N ARG A 355 12.13 -2.44 22.29
CA ARG A 355 10.67 -2.47 22.21
C ARG A 355 10.18 -1.30 21.35
N GLY A 356 9.20 -1.57 20.50
CA GLY A 356 8.67 -0.62 19.52
C GLY A 356 8.99 -1.05 18.09
N LEU A 357 8.29 -0.44 17.14
CA LEU A 357 8.43 -0.73 15.72
C LEU A 357 8.95 0.51 15.00
N TYR A 358 10.00 0.36 14.19
CA TYR A 358 10.35 1.43 13.26
C TYR A 358 9.32 1.50 12.13
N THR A 359 8.73 2.67 11.96
CA THR A 359 7.85 3.00 10.84
C THR A 359 8.52 4.05 9.97
N LEU A 360 8.45 3.88 8.65
CA LEU A 360 8.97 4.86 7.72
C LEU A 360 7.99 6.05 7.64
N ALA A 361 8.43 7.22 8.10
CA ALA A 361 7.61 8.44 8.05
C ALA A 361 7.62 9.05 6.64
N PRO A 362 6.60 9.84 6.25
CA PRO A 362 6.50 10.42 4.90
C PRO A 362 7.70 11.24 4.43
N ASN A 363 8.48 11.80 5.37
CA ASN A 363 9.72 12.52 5.08
C ASN A 363 10.94 11.61 4.82
N GLY A 364 10.75 10.29 4.72
CA GLY A 364 11.81 9.31 4.46
C GLY A 364 12.60 8.88 5.68
N LYS A 365 12.21 9.32 6.89
CA LYS A 365 12.92 8.96 8.13
C LYS A 365 12.20 7.86 8.88
N TRP A 366 12.97 6.90 9.39
CA TRP A 366 12.47 5.86 10.27
C TRP A 366 12.25 6.40 11.70
N TRP A 367 11.05 6.23 12.24
CA TRP A 367 10.67 6.61 13.59
C TRP A 367 10.31 5.37 14.41
N LEU A 368 10.85 5.26 15.62
CA LEU A 368 10.48 4.20 16.56
C LEU A 368 9.19 4.61 17.27
N SER A 369 8.12 3.83 17.11
CA SER A 369 6.82 4.02 17.75
C SER A 369 6.66 3.25 19.06
#